data_AF-A0A1M5T067-F1
#
_entry.id   AF-A0A1M5T067-F1
#
_cell.length_a   1.000
_cell.length_b   1.000
_cell.length_c   1.000
_cell.angle_alpha   90.00
_cell.angle_beta   90.00
_cell.angle_gamma   90.00
#
_symmetry.space_group_name_H-M   'P 1'
#
loop_
_entity.id
_entity.type
_entity.pdbx_description
1 polymer ?
#
loop_
_entity_poly.entity_id
_entity_poly.type
_entity_poly.pdbx_seq_one_letter_code
_entity_poly.pdbx_strand_id
1 'polypeptide(L)'
;MKKVLILIVSVSLLATSCVSKKKYTDLQTELGDKLANTEKALADSKTDLSAAENKVASLEDRIKFLEKGNEKYLENVDNLIAMSKSATENMRSTLSQLQQKDEYIKYIQEANSKKDSINLAVAFNLKKILPNGLNDEDISVNIEGTKVFISIADKLLFNSGSYKISKRAEAILKKVGAVVNEYPNMDVMVEGHTDDKLVVEGAAVKDNWDLSVQRSAAVVRELQSKYDVLPERLIAAGRSQYAPIADNSTAENRSKNRRTKIIIMPKLDEFFELLDTPAAN
;
A
#
# COMPACT_ATOMS: atom_id res chain seq x y z
N MET A 1 6.03 -146.76 -20.70
CA MET A 1 6.44 -145.53 -21.43
C MET A 1 5.49 -144.33 -21.25
N LYS A 2 4.17 -144.48 -21.03
CA LYS A 2 3.24 -143.34 -20.83
C LYS A 2 3.34 -142.59 -19.49
N LYS A 3 3.77 -143.23 -18.39
CA LYS A 3 3.87 -142.59 -17.06
C LYS A 3 5.09 -141.68 -16.90
N VAL A 4 6.14 -141.89 -17.69
CA VAL A 4 7.38 -141.07 -17.64
C VAL A 4 7.21 -139.75 -18.39
N LEU A 5 6.43 -139.74 -19.48
CA LEU A 5 6.16 -138.52 -20.24
C LEU A 5 5.32 -137.50 -19.45
N ILE A 6 4.36 -137.97 -18.66
CA ILE A 6 3.48 -137.11 -17.85
C ILE A 6 4.26 -136.42 -16.73
N LEU A 7 5.27 -137.09 -16.15
CA LEU A 7 6.10 -136.53 -15.09
C LEU A 7 7.07 -135.44 -15.60
N ILE A 8 7.52 -135.55 -16.85
CA ILE A 8 8.46 -134.58 -17.45
C ILE A 8 7.71 -133.31 -17.89
N VAL A 9 6.48 -133.43 -18.37
CA VAL A 9 5.63 -132.29 -18.76
C VAL A 9 5.14 -131.49 -17.55
N SER A 10 4.84 -132.14 -16.42
CA SER A 10 4.43 -131.45 -15.19
C SER A 10 5.59 -130.70 -14.50
N VAL A 11 6.82 -131.21 -14.60
CA VAL A 11 8.01 -130.53 -14.05
C VAL A 11 8.44 -129.34 -14.93
N SER A 12 8.25 -129.42 -16.25
CA SER A 12 8.60 -128.32 -17.17
C SER A 12 7.61 -127.14 -17.14
N LEU A 13 6.33 -127.36 -16.77
CA LEU A 13 5.38 -126.27 -16.53
C LEU A 13 5.61 -125.51 -15.22
N LEU A 14 6.24 -126.13 -14.20
CA LEU A 14 6.50 -125.48 -12.91
C LEU A 14 7.77 -124.61 -12.90
N ALA A 15 8.65 -124.77 -13.88
CA ALA A 15 9.95 -124.08 -13.94
C ALA A 15 9.92 -122.67 -14.57
N THR A 16 8.76 -122.17 -15.03
CA THR A 16 8.65 -120.85 -15.70
C THR A 16 8.25 -119.71 -14.76
N SER A 17 8.02 -119.97 -13.47
CA SER A 17 7.45 -118.98 -12.53
C SER A 17 8.43 -118.33 -11.55
N CYS A 18 9.73 -118.64 -11.62
CA CYS A 18 10.71 -118.08 -10.69
C CYS A 18 11.45 -116.89 -11.31
N VAL A 19 10.92 -115.67 -11.13
CA VAL A 19 11.76 -114.46 -11.19
C VAL A 19 12.81 -114.57 -10.09
N SER A 20 14.08 -114.31 -10.41
CA SER A 20 15.15 -114.46 -9.42
C SER A 20 14.89 -113.53 -8.23
N LYS A 21 15.07 -114.03 -7.01
CA LYS A 21 14.89 -113.28 -5.75
C LYS A 21 15.63 -111.93 -5.79
N LYS A 22 16.76 -111.88 -6.49
CA LYS A 22 17.55 -110.68 -6.78
C LYS A 22 16.79 -109.63 -7.62
N LYS A 23 16.15 -110.01 -8.74
CA LYS A 23 15.36 -109.06 -9.55
C LYS A 23 14.17 -108.47 -8.80
N TYR A 24 13.54 -109.24 -7.92
CA TYR A 24 12.43 -108.75 -7.10
C TYR A 24 12.92 -107.76 -6.02
N THR A 25 14.02 -108.09 -5.33
CA THR A 25 14.62 -107.18 -4.35
C THR A 25 15.19 -105.92 -4.99
N ASP A 26 15.79 -106.03 -6.18
CA ASP A 26 16.30 -104.87 -6.93
C ASP A 26 15.16 -103.93 -7.33
N LEU A 27 14.03 -104.48 -7.84
CA LEU A 27 12.86 -103.68 -8.20
C LEU A 27 12.17 -103.06 -6.97
N GLN A 28 12.09 -103.80 -5.86
CA GLN A 28 11.56 -103.30 -4.59
C GLN A 28 12.42 -102.16 -4.02
N THR A 29 13.74 -102.25 -4.20
CA THR A 29 14.69 -101.21 -3.80
C THR A 29 14.56 -99.98 -4.70
N GLU A 30 14.50 -100.17 -6.03
CA GLU A 30 14.30 -99.08 -6.99
C GLU A 30 12.97 -98.34 -6.78
N LEU A 31 11.89 -99.07 -6.49
CA LEU A 31 10.58 -98.48 -6.21
C LEU A 31 10.60 -97.72 -4.87
N GLY A 32 11.30 -98.26 -3.86
CA GLY A 32 11.54 -97.60 -2.59
C GLY A 32 12.35 -96.30 -2.73
N ASP A 33 13.42 -96.34 -3.53
CA ASP A 33 14.26 -95.17 -3.81
C ASP A 33 13.50 -94.10 -4.60
N LYS A 34 12.69 -94.50 -5.59
CA LYS A 34 11.80 -93.58 -6.32
C LYS A 34 10.77 -92.94 -5.40
N LEU A 35 10.13 -93.73 -4.54
CA LEU A 35 9.12 -93.24 -3.61
C LEU A 35 9.74 -92.26 -2.60
N ALA A 36 10.89 -92.59 -2.01
CA ALA A 36 11.64 -91.71 -1.13
C ALA A 36 12.09 -90.41 -1.83
N ASN A 37 12.55 -90.49 -3.07
CA ASN A 37 12.92 -89.31 -3.87
C ASN A 37 11.71 -88.44 -4.20
N THR A 38 10.55 -89.03 -4.52
CA THR A 38 9.31 -88.27 -4.76
C THR A 38 8.75 -87.63 -3.50
N GLU A 39 8.81 -88.32 -2.36
CA GLU A 39 8.39 -87.76 -1.06
C GLU A 39 9.29 -86.60 -0.65
N LYS A 40 10.60 -86.72 -0.87
CA LYS A 40 11.56 -85.63 -0.65
C LYS A 40 11.28 -84.44 -1.56
N ALA A 41 11.11 -84.67 -2.87
CA ALA A 41 10.79 -83.60 -3.83
C ALA A 41 9.45 -82.92 -3.52
N LEU A 42 8.45 -83.67 -3.04
CA LEU A 42 7.17 -83.12 -2.60
C LEU A 42 7.32 -82.27 -1.32
N ALA A 43 8.15 -82.71 -0.37
CA ALA A 43 8.45 -81.96 0.84
C ALA A 43 9.20 -80.65 0.54
N ASP A 44 10.20 -80.71 -0.34
CA ASP A 44 10.95 -79.54 -0.81
C ASP A 44 10.02 -78.56 -1.53
N SER A 45 9.20 -79.05 -2.46
CA SER A 45 8.23 -78.23 -3.20
C SER A 45 7.17 -77.59 -2.29
N LYS A 46 6.72 -78.28 -1.24
CA LYS A 46 5.79 -77.71 -0.25
C LYS A 46 6.45 -76.61 0.60
N THR A 47 7.74 -76.77 0.90
CA THR A 47 8.54 -75.77 1.61
C THR A 47 8.74 -74.53 0.73
N ASP A 48 9.07 -74.71 -0.55
CA ASP A 48 9.21 -73.63 -1.52
C ASP A 48 7.90 -72.89 -1.76
N LEU A 49 6.77 -73.62 -1.85
CA LEU A 49 5.45 -73.02 -1.97
C LEU A 49 5.12 -72.15 -0.75
N SER A 50 5.37 -72.65 0.46
CA SER A 50 5.19 -71.87 1.68
C SER A 50 6.09 -70.63 1.72
N ALA A 51 7.35 -70.75 1.28
CA ALA A 51 8.26 -69.61 1.18
C ALA A 51 7.77 -68.57 0.14
N ALA A 52 7.24 -69.03 -1.00
CA ALA A 52 6.68 -68.17 -2.03
C ALA A 52 5.41 -67.46 -1.56
N GLU A 53 4.48 -68.17 -0.91
CA GLU A 53 3.26 -67.60 -0.31
C GLU A 53 3.58 -66.52 0.72
N ASN A 54 4.54 -66.77 1.62
CA ASN A 54 5.02 -65.77 2.58
C ASN A 54 5.60 -64.53 1.89
N LYS A 55 6.32 -64.74 0.77
CA LYS A 55 6.89 -63.63 -0.01
C LYS A 55 5.79 -62.83 -0.70
N VAL A 56 4.78 -63.47 -1.27
CA VAL A 56 3.61 -62.81 -1.87
C VAL A 56 2.87 -61.98 -0.82
N ALA A 57 2.57 -62.53 0.35
CA ALA A 57 1.94 -61.79 1.44
C ALA A 57 2.75 -60.54 1.83
N SER A 58 4.08 -60.68 1.95
CA SER A 58 4.96 -59.54 2.26
C SER A 58 4.97 -58.46 1.17
N LEU A 59 4.84 -58.86 -0.10
CA LEU A 59 4.78 -57.94 -1.23
C LEU A 59 3.43 -57.23 -1.30
N GLU A 60 2.33 -57.93 -1.03
CA GLU A 60 0.99 -57.33 -0.93
C GLU A 60 0.91 -56.29 0.18
N ASP A 61 1.47 -56.58 1.35
CA ASP A 61 1.54 -55.62 2.46
C ASP A 61 2.37 -54.39 2.10
N ARG A 62 3.48 -54.60 1.37
CA ARG A 62 4.34 -53.51 0.92
C ARG A 62 3.67 -52.66 -0.17
N ILE A 63 2.91 -53.27 -1.08
CA ILE A 63 2.10 -52.56 -2.09
C ILE A 63 1.06 -51.69 -1.38
N LYS A 64 0.28 -52.25 -0.45
CA LYS A 64 -0.71 -51.48 0.33
C LYS A 64 -0.07 -50.32 1.10
N PHE A 65 1.09 -50.54 1.69
CA PHE A 65 1.83 -49.50 2.37
C PHE A 65 2.27 -48.38 1.42
N LEU A 66 2.80 -48.74 0.24
CA LEU A 66 3.22 -47.78 -0.79
C LEU A 66 2.05 -47.00 -1.38
N GLU A 67 0.91 -47.66 -1.64
CA GLU A 67 -0.32 -47.02 -2.11
C GLU A 67 -0.81 -45.98 -1.10
N LYS A 68 -0.90 -46.34 0.18
CA LYS A 68 -1.27 -45.41 1.25
C LYS A 68 -0.28 -44.25 1.39
N GLY A 69 1.01 -44.52 1.17
CA GLY A 69 2.04 -43.49 1.12
C GLY A 69 1.82 -42.51 -0.03
N ASN A 70 1.54 -43.02 -1.22
CA ASN A 70 1.28 -42.23 -2.42
C ASN A 70 0.00 -41.38 -2.29
N GLU A 71 -1.08 -41.91 -1.70
CA GLU A 71 -2.29 -41.14 -1.39
C GLU A 71 -1.97 -39.93 -0.51
N LYS A 72 -1.18 -40.13 0.55
CA LYS A 72 -0.75 -39.03 1.42
C LYS A 72 0.15 -38.01 0.70
N TYR A 73 0.99 -38.47 -0.24
CA TYR A 73 1.78 -37.57 -1.08
C TYR A 73 0.90 -36.73 -2.00
N LEU A 74 -0.14 -37.32 -2.61
CA LEU A 74 -1.10 -36.59 -3.44
C LEU A 74 -1.87 -35.55 -2.61
N GLU A 75 -2.33 -35.90 -1.41
CA GLU A 75 -2.98 -34.96 -0.49
C GLU A 75 -2.06 -33.79 -0.11
N ASN A 76 -0.78 -34.06 0.16
CA ASN A 76 0.20 -33.01 0.43
C ASN A 76 0.42 -32.09 -0.79
N VAL A 77 0.47 -32.65 -1.99
CA VAL A 77 0.59 -31.88 -3.24
C VAL A 77 -0.65 -31.01 -3.48
N ASP A 78 -1.85 -31.55 -3.25
CA ASP A 78 -3.11 -30.80 -3.37
C ASP A 78 -3.17 -29.65 -2.36
N ASN A 79 -2.76 -29.89 -1.12
CA ASN A 79 -2.64 -28.85 -0.09
C ASN A 79 -1.65 -27.76 -0.52
N LEU A 80 -0.50 -28.12 -1.08
CA LEU A 80 0.48 -27.16 -1.61
C LEU A 80 -0.08 -26.34 -2.78
N ILE A 81 -0.84 -26.95 -3.68
CA ILE A 81 -1.50 -26.25 -4.81
C ILE A 81 -2.54 -25.26 -4.27
N ALA A 82 -3.36 -25.67 -3.30
CA ALA A 82 -4.36 -24.80 -2.67
C ALA A 82 -3.70 -23.60 -1.96
N MET A 83 -2.63 -23.85 -1.19
CA MET A 83 -1.84 -22.80 -0.55
C MET A 83 -1.17 -21.88 -1.57
N SER A 84 -0.61 -22.43 -2.64
CA SER A 84 0.02 -21.66 -3.72
C SER A 84 -0.99 -20.77 -4.44
N LYS A 85 -2.20 -21.29 -4.71
CA LYS A 85 -3.31 -20.53 -5.29
C LYS A 85 -3.73 -19.38 -4.38
N SER A 86 -3.93 -19.66 -3.09
CA SER A 86 -4.27 -18.64 -2.08
C SER A 86 -3.17 -17.58 -1.96
N ALA A 87 -1.90 -17.98 -1.94
CA ALA A 87 -0.76 -17.05 -1.94
C ALA A 87 -0.75 -16.17 -3.21
N THR A 88 -1.07 -16.75 -4.37
CA THR A 88 -1.16 -16.01 -5.64
C THR A 88 -2.32 -15.03 -5.66
N GLU A 89 -3.49 -15.41 -5.14
CA GLU A 89 -4.66 -14.51 -5.01
C GLU A 89 -4.37 -13.35 -4.05
N ASN A 90 -3.76 -13.62 -2.89
CA ASN A 90 -3.32 -12.58 -1.97
C ASN A 90 -2.28 -11.65 -2.61
N MET A 91 -1.33 -12.19 -3.36
CA MET A 91 -0.35 -11.41 -4.09
C MET A 91 -0.98 -10.54 -5.17
N ARG A 92 -1.98 -11.04 -5.91
CA ARG A 92 -2.76 -10.25 -6.89
C ARG A 92 -3.52 -9.12 -6.22
N SER A 93 -4.16 -9.39 -5.08
CA SER A 93 -4.87 -8.36 -4.30
C SER A 93 -3.90 -7.27 -3.83
N THR A 94 -2.76 -7.67 -3.25
CA THR A 94 -1.72 -6.72 -2.84
C THR A 94 -1.16 -5.93 -4.01
N LEU A 95 -0.92 -6.57 -5.16
CA LEU A 95 -0.43 -5.89 -6.37
C LEU A 95 -1.44 -4.86 -6.88
N SER A 96 -2.73 -5.21 -6.90
CA SER A 96 -3.82 -4.29 -7.27
C SER A 96 -3.90 -3.11 -6.30
N GLN A 97 -3.76 -3.35 -5.00
CA GLN A 97 -3.75 -2.27 -3.99
C GLN A 97 -2.51 -1.37 -4.14
N LEU A 98 -1.34 -1.94 -4.45
CA LEU A 98 -0.12 -1.16 -4.68
C LEU A 98 -0.25 -0.29 -5.94
N GLN A 99 -0.77 -0.84 -7.04
CA GLN A 99 -1.03 -0.08 -8.27
C GLN A 99 -1.94 1.13 -8.01
N GLN A 100 -3.04 0.94 -7.28
CA GLN A 100 -3.94 2.05 -6.91
C GLN A 100 -3.24 3.12 -6.07
N LYS A 101 -2.36 2.71 -5.16
CA LYS A 101 -1.59 3.66 -4.32
C LYS A 101 -0.53 4.40 -5.12
N ASP A 102 0.12 3.76 -6.09
CA ASP A 102 1.10 4.39 -6.96
C ASP A 102 0.45 5.48 -7.83
N GLU A 103 -0.74 5.23 -8.37
CA GLU A 103 -1.52 6.22 -9.12
C GLU A 103 -1.94 7.40 -8.23
N TYR A 104 -2.42 7.12 -7.02
CA TYR A 104 -2.76 8.16 -6.05
C TYR A 104 -1.53 9.00 -5.65
N ILE A 105 -0.37 8.38 -5.43
CA ILE A 105 0.88 9.09 -5.12
C ILE A 105 1.28 10.00 -6.28
N LYS A 106 1.23 9.51 -7.53
CA LYS A 106 1.55 10.31 -8.72
C LYS A 106 0.62 11.52 -8.85
N TYR A 107 -0.69 11.32 -8.67
CA TYR A 107 -1.68 12.39 -8.69
C TYR A 107 -1.39 13.47 -7.63
N ILE A 108 -1.10 13.08 -6.38
CA ILE A 108 -0.78 14.02 -5.30
C ILE A 108 0.54 14.78 -5.60
N GLN A 109 1.54 14.12 -6.18
CA GLN A 109 2.79 14.78 -6.59
C GLN A 109 2.57 15.81 -7.70
N GLU A 110 1.77 15.47 -8.72
CA GLU A 110 1.41 16.39 -9.80
C GLU A 110 0.60 17.59 -9.27
N ALA A 111 -0.38 17.35 -8.39
CA ALA A 111 -1.16 18.40 -7.75
C ALA A 111 -0.29 19.34 -6.91
N ASN A 112 0.67 18.80 -6.13
CA ASN A 112 1.62 19.61 -5.35
C ASN A 112 2.54 20.43 -6.24
N SER A 113 3.17 19.81 -7.26
CA SER A 113 4.07 20.53 -8.16
C SER A 113 3.38 21.67 -8.91
N LYS A 114 2.13 21.46 -9.35
CA LYS A 114 1.32 22.51 -9.98
C LYS A 114 1.02 23.65 -9.01
N LYS A 115 0.61 23.34 -7.77
CA LYS A 115 0.36 24.37 -6.74
C LYS A 115 1.62 25.19 -6.44
N ASP A 116 2.76 24.55 -6.26
CA ASP A 116 4.03 25.23 -6.00
C ASP A 116 4.42 26.17 -7.15
N SER A 117 4.22 25.73 -8.40
CA SER A 117 4.50 26.56 -9.58
C SER A 117 3.61 27.82 -9.66
N ILE A 118 2.32 27.69 -9.31
CA ILE A 118 1.38 28.81 -9.29
C ILE A 118 1.74 29.80 -8.18
N ASN A 119 1.97 29.31 -6.96
CA ASN A 119 2.33 30.15 -5.82
C ASN A 119 3.65 30.88 -6.04
N LEU A 120 4.63 30.20 -6.64
CA LEU A 120 5.90 30.81 -7.02
C LEU A 120 5.69 31.90 -8.07
N ALA A 121 4.82 31.70 -9.06
CA ALA A 121 4.50 32.71 -10.07
C ALA A 121 3.81 33.94 -9.45
N VAL A 122 2.82 33.73 -8.58
CA VAL A 122 2.14 34.81 -7.83
C VAL A 122 3.15 35.62 -7.02
N ALA A 123 3.97 34.94 -6.23
CA ALA A 123 4.98 35.59 -5.39
C ALA A 123 6.05 36.30 -6.22
N PHE A 124 6.47 35.73 -7.35
CA PHE A 124 7.41 36.35 -8.28
C PHE A 124 6.81 37.62 -8.91
N ASN A 125 5.56 37.59 -9.38
CA ASN A 125 4.87 38.75 -9.92
C ASN A 125 4.73 39.86 -8.88
N LEU A 126 4.37 39.52 -7.63
CA LEU A 126 4.33 40.47 -6.53
C LEU A 126 5.70 41.07 -6.24
N LYS A 127 6.73 40.22 -6.10
CA LYS A 127 8.11 40.67 -5.90
C LYS A 127 8.66 41.48 -7.07
N LYS A 128 8.17 41.32 -8.29
CA LYS A 128 8.59 42.13 -9.43
C LYS A 128 7.93 43.51 -9.44
N ILE A 129 6.66 43.58 -9.03
CA ILE A 129 5.83 44.77 -9.19
C ILE A 129 5.89 45.69 -7.96
N LEU A 130 6.11 45.13 -6.77
CA LEU A 130 6.19 45.86 -5.50
C LEU A 130 7.50 46.64 -5.20
N PRO A 131 8.70 46.40 -5.79
CA PRO A 131 9.94 47.02 -5.27
C PRO A 131 10.45 48.30 -5.94
N ASN A 132 9.79 48.90 -6.92
CA ASN A 132 10.38 50.07 -7.61
C ASN A 132 10.31 51.40 -6.79
N GLY A 133 10.58 51.37 -5.47
CA GLY A 133 10.68 52.58 -4.64
C GLY A 133 10.26 52.45 -3.16
N LEU A 134 10.21 51.24 -2.59
CA LEU A 134 9.86 51.02 -1.17
C LEU A 134 10.95 50.19 -0.52
N ASN A 135 11.43 50.62 0.66
CA ASN A 135 12.45 49.90 1.43
C ASN A 135 11.95 48.48 1.74
N ASP A 136 12.80 47.47 1.56
CA ASP A 136 12.52 46.04 1.79
C ASP A 136 11.97 45.73 3.21
N GLU A 137 12.10 46.66 4.16
CA GLU A 137 11.59 46.51 5.53
C GLU A 137 10.08 46.78 5.68
N ASP A 138 9.47 47.56 4.78
CA ASP A 138 8.08 48.00 4.93
C ASP A 138 7.07 47.15 4.15
N ILE A 139 7.52 46.40 3.15
CA ILE A 139 6.73 45.40 2.42
C ILE A 139 7.57 44.14 2.25
N SER A 140 7.05 43.00 2.70
CA SER A 140 7.70 41.70 2.48
C SER A 140 6.73 40.70 1.83
N VAL A 141 7.28 39.84 0.97
CA VAL A 141 6.53 38.79 0.27
C VAL A 141 7.20 37.44 0.55
N ASN A 142 6.48 36.57 1.24
CA ASN A 142 6.94 35.25 1.63
C ASN A 142 5.97 34.18 1.13
N ILE A 143 6.48 32.97 0.89
CA ILE A 143 5.70 31.80 0.51
C ILE A 143 5.82 30.80 1.65
N GLU A 144 4.70 30.34 2.20
CA GLU A 144 4.68 29.26 3.18
C GLU A 144 3.66 28.21 2.74
N GLY A 145 4.16 27.03 2.37
CA GLY A 145 3.34 25.96 1.80
C GLY A 145 2.59 26.44 0.57
N THR A 146 1.26 26.32 0.59
CA THR A 146 0.39 26.69 -0.54
C THR A 146 -0.07 28.15 -0.52
N LYS A 147 0.47 28.99 0.36
CA LYS A 147 -0.02 30.36 0.58
C LYS A 147 1.07 31.39 0.30
N VAL A 148 0.67 32.50 -0.30
CA VAL A 148 1.54 33.67 -0.51
C VAL A 148 1.15 34.75 0.49
N PHE A 149 2.11 35.18 1.30
CA PHE A 149 1.95 36.20 2.33
C PHE A 149 2.60 37.50 1.89
N ILE A 150 1.83 38.57 1.89
CA ILE A 150 2.31 39.93 1.67
C ILE A 150 2.12 40.68 2.99
N SER A 151 3.20 40.99 3.68
CA SER A 151 3.14 41.80 4.91
C SER A 151 3.45 43.25 4.56
N ILE A 152 2.53 44.16 4.88
CA ILE A 152 2.66 45.59 4.62
C ILE A 152 2.62 46.31 5.96
N ALA A 153 3.61 47.16 6.23
CA ALA A 153 3.63 48.01 7.41
C ALA A 153 2.44 48.97 7.39
N ASP A 154 1.70 49.08 8.51
CA ASP A 154 0.47 49.87 8.57
C ASP A 154 0.69 51.36 8.28
N LYS A 155 1.89 51.89 8.52
CA LYS A 155 2.27 53.28 8.20
C LYS A 155 2.23 53.61 6.70
N LEU A 156 2.24 52.60 5.83
CA LEU A 156 2.07 52.74 4.39
C LEU A 156 0.59 52.74 3.99
N LEU A 157 -0.25 52.03 4.74
CA LEU A 157 -1.66 51.84 4.43
C LEU A 157 -2.56 52.89 5.10
N PHE A 158 -2.25 53.28 6.33
CA PHE A 158 -3.12 54.09 7.18
C PHE A 158 -2.37 55.24 7.84
N ASN A 159 -3.14 56.25 8.25
CA ASN A 159 -2.65 57.24 9.21
C ASN A 159 -2.69 56.68 10.64
N SER A 160 -1.88 57.26 11.54
CA SER A 160 -1.82 56.85 12.94
C SER A 160 -3.20 56.84 13.59
N GLY A 161 -3.53 55.76 14.31
CA GLY A 161 -4.83 55.58 14.97
C GLY A 161 -6.06 55.52 14.05
N SER A 162 -5.85 55.45 12.73
CA SER A 162 -6.95 55.43 11.74
C SER A 162 -7.04 54.10 11.01
N TYR A 163 -8.22 53.81 10.49
CA TYR A 163 -8.50 52.76 9.49
C TYR A 163 -8.80 53.35 8.10
N LYS A 164 -8.67 54.68 7.93
CA LYS A 164 -8.83 55.32 6.61
C LYS A 164 -7.58 55.06 5.77
N ILE A 165 -7.80 54.48 4.59
CA ILE A 165 -6.75 54.20 3.60
C ILE A 165 -6.11 55.51 3.17
N SER A 166 -4.78 55.55 3.20
CA SER A 166 -3.99 56.72 2.79
C SER A 166 -3.82 56.76 1.27
N LYS A 167 -3.59 57.94 0.68
CA LYS A 167 -3.30 58.04 -0.76
C LYS A 167 -2.07 57.24 -1.21
N ARG A 168 -1.08 57.06 -0.31
CA ARG A 168 0.11 56.25 -0.58
C ARG A 168 -0.22 54.77 -0.71
N ALA A 169 -1.25 54.31 0.01
CA ALA A 169 -1.72 52.94 -0.03
C ALA A 169 -2.33 52.58 -1.39
N GLU A 170 -2.95 53.54 -2.09
CA GLU A 170 -3.63 53.29 -3.37
C GLU A 170 -2.68 52.68 -4.41
N ALA A 171 -1.45 53.21 -4.51
CA ALA A 171 -0.46 52.67 -5.44
C ALA A 171 -0.05 51.21 -5.11
N ILE A 172 0.00 50.86 -3.82
CA ILE A 172 0.36 49.51 -3.37
C ILE A 172 -0.82 48.56 -3.59
N LEU A 173 -2.01 48.95 -3.14
CA LEU A 173 -3.22 48.13 -3.25
C LEU A 173 -3.66 47.93 -4.70
N LYS A 174 -3.40 48.91 -5.60
CA LYS A 174 -3.59 48.75 -7.04
C LYS A 174 -2.74 47.61 -7.61
N LYS A 175 -1.46 47.54 -7.20
CA LYS A 175 -0.54 46.48 -7.63
C LYS A 175 -0.97 45.11 -7.09
N VAL A 176 -1.37 45.06 -5.82
CA VAL A 176 -1.89 43.83 -5.21
C VAL A 176 -3.17 43.37 -5.92
N GLY A 177 -4.13 44.27 -6.17
CA GLY A 177 -5.37 43.97 -6.88
C GLY A 177 -5.11 43.45 -8.30
N ALA A 178 -4.17 44.05 -9.03
CA ALA A 178 -3.78 43.58 -10.36
C ALA A 178 -3.28 42.13 -10.34
N VAL A 179 -2.36 41.78 -9.44
CA VAL A 179 -1.88 40.40 -9.32
C VAL A 179 -3.00 39.46 -8.89
N VAL A 180 -3.80 39.83 -7.88
CA VAL A 180 -4.91 39.00 -7.39
C VAL A 180 -5.91 38.67 -8.50
N ASN A 181 -6.14 39.59 -9.44
CA ASN A 181 -7.04 39.36 -10.57
C ASN A 181 -6.45 38.47 -11.67
N GLU A 182 -5.12 38.34 -11.77
CA GLU A 182 -4.48 37.36 -12.67
C GLU A 182 -4.75 35.90 -12.22
N TYR A 183 -5.09 35.70 -10.95
CA TYR A 183 -5.32 34.38 -10.34
C TYR A 183 -6.73 34.28 -9.74
N PRO A 184 -7.80 34.25 -10.56
CA PRO A 184 -9.19 34.33 -10.12
C PRO A 184 -9.66 33.16 -9.23
N ASN A 185 -8.93 32.04 -9.26
CA ASN A 185 -9.26 30.84 -8.51
C ASN A 185 -8.70 30.82 -7.07
N MET A 186 -8.01 31.88 -6.66
CA MET A 186 -7.46 31.98 -5.30
C MET A 186 -8.27 32.98 -4.45
N ASP A 187 -8.46 32.64 -3.19
CA ASP A 187 -9.02 33.53 -2.17
C ASP A 187 -7.96 34.48 -1.62
N VAL A 188 -8.42 35.64 -1.14
CA VAL A 188 -7.58 36.69 -0.58
C VAL A 188 -8.10 37.06 0.81
N MET A 189 -7.30 36.72 1.82
CA MET A 189 -7.55 37.09 3.20
C MET A 189 -6.68 38.28 3.60
N VAL A 190 -7.30 39.32 4.14
CA VAL A 190 -6.61 40.46 4.74
C VAL A 190 -6.68 40.33 6.26
N GLU A 191 -5.52 40.19 6.89
CA GLU A 191 -5.35 40.04 8.33
C GLU A 191 -4.67 41.28 8.94
N GLY A 192 -5.37 41.96 9.84
CA GLY A 192 -4.87 43.15 10.53
C GLY A 192 -4.22 42.78 11.85
N HIS A 193 -3.09 43.43 12.17
CA HIS A 193 -2.40 43.29 13.45
C HIS A 193 -2.10 44.66 14.06
N THR A 194 -2.11 44.73 15.39
CA THR A 194 -1.73 45.92 16.14
C THR A 194 -0.50 45.66 17.00
N ASP A 195 0.08 46.73 17.56
CA ASP A 195 0.94 46.62 18.73
C ASP A 195 0.09 46.54 20.01
N ASP A 196 0.76 46.57 21.17
CA ASP A 196 0.16 46.50 22.49
C ASP A 196 -0.38 47.84 23.02
N LYS A 197 -0.26 48.92 22.25
CA LYS A 197 -0.74 50.23 22.68
C LYS A 197 -2.26 50.23 22.67
N LEU A 198 -2.84 50.64 23.80
CA LEU A 198 -4.28 50.82 23.90
C LEU A 198 -4.74 51.92 22.95
N VAL A 199 -5.89 51.71 22.34
CA VAL A 199 -6.61 52.75 21.63
C VAL A 199 -6.98 53.84 22.65
N VAL A 200 -6.77 55.10 22.27
CA VAL A 200 -7.08 56.25 23.13
C VAL A 200 -8.57 56.26 23.49
N GLU A 201 -8.88 56.48 24.76
CA GLU A 201 -10.24 56.59 25.25
C GLU A 201 -11.00 57.70 24.50
N GLY A 202 -12.18 57.37 23.95
CA GLY A 202 -12.96 58.27 23.09
C GLY A 202 -12.65 58.20 21.59
N ALA A 203 -11.76 57.29 21.15
CA ALA A 203 -11.57 57.01 19.74
C ALA A 203 -12.80 56.33 19.10
N ALA A 204 -12.92 56.44 17.78
CA ALA A 204 -14.00 55.81 17.01
C ALA A 204 -13.95 54.27 16.97
N VAL A 205 -12.85 53.66 17.46
CA VAL A 205 -12.67 52.21 17.54
C VAL A 205 -12.57 51.80 19.02
N LYS A 206 -13.19 50.68 19.38
CA LYS A 206 -13.33 50.27 20.79
C LYS A 206 -12.03 49.77 21.41
N ASP A 207 -11.29 48.97 20.67
CA ASP A 207 -10.05 48.32 21.10
C ASP A 207 -9.19 47.90 19.90
N ASN A 208 -8.11 47.19 20.17
CA ASN A 208 -7.21 46.67 19.13
C ASN A 208 -7.84 45.56 18.28
N TRP A 209 -8.86 44.86 18.77
CA TRP A 209 -9.62 43.92 17.95
C TRP A 209 -10.40 44.69 16.88
N ASP A 210 -11.20 45.67 17.30
CA ASP A 210 -11.99 46.52 16.41
C ASP A 210 -11.08 47.24 15.40
N LEU A 211 -9.99 47.86 15.86
CA LEU A 211 -9.04 48.54 14.97
C LEU A 211 -8.46 47.59 13.91
N SER A 212 -8.03 46.39 14.31
CA SER A 212 -7.45 45.42 13.38
C SER A 212 -8.44 44.94 12.31
N VAL A 213 -9.68 44.65 12.70
CA VAL A 213 -10.74 44.21 11.78
C VAL A 213 -11.18 45.34 10.85
N GLN A 214 -11.34 46.56 11.37
CA GLN A 214 -11.72 47.74 10.58
C GLN A 214 -10.67 48.06 9.51
N ARG A 215 -9.38 47.93 9.84
CA ARG A 215 -8.28 48.10 8.87
C ARG A 215 -8.36 47.05 7.75
N SER A 216 -8.53 45.79 8.11
CA SER A 216 -8.69 44.71 7.12
C SER A 216 -9.90 44.94 6.22
N ALA A 217 -11.05 45.32 6.81
CA ALA A 217 -12.26 45.61 6.07
C ALA A 217 -12.09 46.82 5.13
N ALA A 218 -11.34 47.85 5.53
CA ALA A 218 -11.05 48.99 4.68
C ALA A 218 -10.20 48.60 3.46
N VAL A 219 -9.19 47.74 3.64
CA VAL A 219 -8.39 47.21 2.53
C VAL A 219 -9.22 46.33 1.61
N VAL A 220 -10.05 45.43 2.16
CA VAL A 220 -10.97 44.58 1.38
C VAL A 220 -11.91 45.43 0.54
N ARG A 221 -12.53 46.46 1.12
CA ARG A 221 -13.41 47.38 0.38
C ARG A 221 -12.69 48.14 -0.72
N GLU A 222 -11.44 48.54 -0.49
CA GLU A 222 -10.63 49.19 -1.51
C GLU A 222 -10.31 48.23 -2.67
N LEU A 223 -9.90 47.00 -2.37
CA LEU A 223 -9.68 45.93 -3.35
C LEU A 223 -10.92 45.63 -4.19
N GLN A 224 -12.09 45.55 -3.54
CA GLN A 224 -13.37 45.33 -4.20
C GLN A 224 -13.78 46.53 -5.07
N SER A 225 -13.83 47.73 -4.50
CA SER A 225 -14.51 48.88 -5.12
C SER A 225 -13.67 49.63 -6.15
N LYS A 226 -12.34 49.57 -6.06
CA LYS A 226 -11.44 50.29 -6.98
C LYS A 226 -10.62 49.39 -7.89
N TYR A 227 -10.43 48.13 -7.51
CA TYR A 227 -9.57 47.19 -8.22
C TYR A 227 -10.30 45.92 -8.66
N ASP A 228 -11.63 45.92 -8.58
CA ASP A 228 -12.52 44.90 -9.15
C ASP A 228 -12.21 43.45 -8.70
N VAL A 229 -11.65 43.28 -7.49
CA VAL A 229 -11.47 41.94 -6.92
C VAL A 229 -12.84 41.40 -6.51
N LEU A 230 -13.19 40.20 -6.98
CA LEU A 230 -14.51 39.62 -6.74
C LEU A 230 -14.79 39.50 -5.23
N PRO A 231 -15.96 39.97 -4.74
CA PRO A 231 -16.26 40.02 -3.31
C PRO A 231 -16.25 38.64 -2.64
N GLU A 232 -16.69 37.60 -3.36
CA GLU A 232 -16.75 36.21 -2.89
C GLU A 232 -15.38 35.63 -2.52
N ARG A 233 -14.29 36.22 -3.02
CA ARG A 233 -12.90 35.81 -2.76
C ARG A 233 -12.27 36.56 -1.58
N LEU A 234 -12.92 37.60 -1.07
CA LEU A 234 -12.32 38.53 -0.11
C LEU A 234 -12.74 38.20 1.31
N ILE A 235 -11.74 38.03 2.19
CA ILE A 235 -11.95 37.74 3.61
C ILE A 235 -11.26 38.83 4.44
N ALA A 236 -11.99 39.45 5.37
CA ALA A 236 -11.41 40.40 6.33
C ALA A 236 -11.29 39.74 7.71
N ALA A 237 -10.08 39.71 8.27
CA ALA A 237 -9.78 39.15 9.58
C ALA A 237 -8.94 40.12 10.41
N GLY A 238 -9.07 40.05 11.73
CA GLY A 238 -8.23 40.79 12.68
C GLY A 238 -7.60 39.83 13.67
N ARG A 239 -6.40 40.15 14.15
CA ARG A 239 -5.69 39.39 15.20
C ARG A 239 -5.34 40.24 16.41
N SER A 240 -5.71 41.52 16.41
CA SER A 240 -5.35 42.46 17.47
C SER A 240 -3.84 42.41 17.76
N GLN A 241 -3.46 42.59 19.02
CA GLN A 241 -2.08 42.55 19.52
C GLN A 241 -1.57 41.14 19.85
N TYR A 242 -2.42 40.12 19.75
CA TYR A 242 -2.16 38.77 20.27
C TYR A 242 -1.37 37.86 19.32
N ALA A 243 -0.97 38.38 18.15
CA ALA A 243 -0.07 37.71 17.21
C ALA A 243 1.14 38.60 16.84
N PRO A 244 1.98 38.96 17.82
CA PRO A 244 3.17 39.77 17.58
C PRO A 244 4.24 38.97 16.82
N ILE A 245 5.02 39.65 15.99
CA ILE A 245 6.20 39.08 15.31
C ILE A 245 7.51 39.51 15.96
N ALA A 246 7.46 40.50 16.84
CA ALA A 246 8.54 40.95 17.69
C ALA A 246 7.98 41.35 19.06
N ASP A 247 8.81 41.42 20.09
CA ASP A 247 8.37 41.89 21.41
C ASP A 247 7.86 43.35 21.32
N ASN A 248 6.98 43.79 22.23
CA ASN A 248 6.49 45.16 22.21
C ASN A 248 7.34 46.15 23.03
N SER A 249 8.59 45.81 23.38
CA SER A 249 9.39 46.66 24.28
C SER A 249 9.87 47.95 23.61
N THR A 250 10.24 47.88 22.32
CA THR A 250 10.81 49.02 21.58
C THR A 250 9.81 49.63 20.59
N ALA A 251 10.02 50.91 20.23
CA ALA A 251 9.19 51.58 19.23
C ALA A 251 9.31 50.94 17.83
N GLU A 252 10.51 50.44 17.52
CA GLU A 252 10.81 49.74 16.27
C GLU A 252 10.05 48.41 16.20
N ASN A 253 10.11 47.58 17.24
CA ASN A 253 9.42 46.29 17.25
C ASN A 253 7.89 46.46 17.25
N ARG A 254 7.36 47.45 17.98
CA ARG A 254 5.94 47.81 17.86
C ARG A 254 5.57 48.21 16.43
N SER A 255 6.46 48.89 15.71
CA SER A 255 6.22 49.22 14.29
C SER A 255 6.17 47.99 13.39
N LYS A 256 6.97 46.96 13.67
CA LYS A 256 6.90 45.67 12.97
C LYS A 256 5.60 44.93 13.28
N ASN A 257 5.09 45.04 14.51
CA ASN A 257 3.83 44.42 14.91
C ASN A 257 2.59 45.07 14.26
N ARG A 258 2.61 46.39 14.05
CA ARG A 258 1.57 47.12 13.31
C ARG A 258 1.69 46.86 11.80
N ARG A 259 1.04 45.81 11.34
CA ARG A 259 1.09 45.35 9.95
C ARG A 259 -0.24 44.81 9.50
N THR A 260 -0.47 44.89 8.20
CA THR A 260 -1.56 44.22 7.52
C THR A 260 -0.97 43.15 6.64
N LYS A 261 -1.38 41.90 6.84
CA LYS A 261 -1.02 40.79 5.97
C LYS A 261 -2.11 40.58 4.94
N ILE A 262 -1.72 40.44 3.68
CA ILE A 262 -2.59 39.98 2.61
C ILE A 262 -2.12 38.57 2.25
N ILE A 263 -3.01 37.61 2.39
CA ILE A 263 -2.72 36.18 2.25
C ILE A 263 -3.52 35.69 1.03
N ILE A 264 -2.82 35.25 0.00
CA ILE A 264 -3.41 34.66 -1.19
C ILE A 264 -3.33 33.14 -1.03
N MET A 265 -4.47 32.46 -1.09
CA MET A 265 -4.56 31.03 -0.83
C MET A 265 -5.54 30.32 -1.78
N PRO A 266 -5.35 29.02 -2.06
CA PRO A 266 -6.32 28.24 -2.82
C PRO A 266 -7.68 28.21 -2.12
N LYS A 267 -8.76 28.09 -2.91
CA LYS A 267 -10.11 27.88 -2.38
C LYS A 267 -10.18 26.59 -1.58
N LEU A 268 -10.95 26.60 -0.49
CA LEU A 268 -11.14 25.42 0.35
C LEU A 268 -11.85 24.29 -0.41
N ASP A 269 -12.76 24.64 -1.32
CA ASP A 269 -13.49 23.65 -2.14
C ASP A 269 -12.55 22.93 -3.13
N GLU A 270 -11.61 23.66 -3.75
CA GLU A 270 -10.56 23.04 -4.58
C GLU A 270 -9.68 22.08 -3.78
N PHE A 271 -9.51 22.32 -2.47
CA PHE A 271 -8.79 21.39 -1.61
C PHE A 271 -9.60 20.11 -1.35
N PHE A 272 -10.92 20.20 -1.18
CA PHE A 272 -11.78 19.02 -1.00
C PHE A 272 -12.01 18.25 -2.30
N GLU A 273 -12.10 18.92 -3.46
CA GLU A 273 -12.15 18.25 -4.76
C GLU A 273 -10.91 17.35 -4.98
N LEU A 274 -9.73 17.79 -4.53
CA LEU A 274 -8.52 16.97 -4.58
C LEU A 274 -8.57 15.73 -3.68
N LEU A 275 -9.40 15.74 -2.62
CA LEU A 275 -9.58 14.62 -1.70
C LEU A 275 -10.71 13.68 -2.14
N ASP A 276 -11.74 14.21 -2.79
CA ASP A 276 -12.95 13.47 -3.17
C ASP A 276 -12.88 12.86 -4.59
N THR A 277 -11.86 13.18 -5.39
CA THR A 277 -11.72 12.60 -6.73
C THR A 277 -11.39 11.09 -6.59
N PRO A 278 -12.27 10.18 -7.03
CA PRO A 278 -11.99 8.74 -6.98
C PRO A 278 -10.76 8.46 -7.85
N ALA A 279 -9.85 7.61 -7.36
CA ALA A 279 -8.85 6.99 -8.21
C ALA A 279 -9.58 6.43 -9.43
N ALA A 280 -9.30 6.96 -10.62
CA ALA A 280 -10.01 6.61 -11.84
C ALA A 280 -9.91 5.10 -12.06
N ASN A 281 -11.07 4.45 -12.18
CA ASN A 281 -11.17 3.02 -12.47
C ASN A 281 -10.57 2.65 -13.83
#